data_AF-A0A8J2JFP9-F1
#
_entry.id   AF-A0A8J2JFP9-F1
#
_cell.length_a   1.000
_cell.length_b   1.000
_cell.length_c   1.000
_cell.angle_alpha   90.00
_cell.angle_beta   90.00
_cell.angle_gamma   90.00
#
_symmetry.space_group_name_H-M   'P 1'
#
loop_
_entity.id
_entity.type
_entity.pdbx_description
1 polymer ?
#
loop_
_entity_poly.entity_id
_entity_poly.type
_entity_poly.pdbx_seq_one_letter_code
_entity_poly.pdbx_strand_id
1 'polypeptide(L)'
;MWEKDTPGKEIRTAFFVGDCEGLDLNQATHIPTVSFVLNLLQQYSDFLALMVGQTIAFNVNYVATLAFESLRPVLGGVFDRIE
;
A
#
# COMPACT_ATOMS: atom_id res chain seq x y z
N MET A 1 16.65 -11.00 21.70
CA MET A 1 17.83 -10.20 21.29
C MET A 1 17.47 -9.58 19.96
N TRP A 2 17.39 -8.26 19.86
CA TRP A 2 17.46 -7.60 18.55
C TRP A 2 18.92 -7.76 18.09
N GLU A 3 19.13 -8.28 16.88
CA GLU A 3 20.48 -8.34 16.31
C GLU A 3 21.02 -6.90 16.24
N LYS A 4 22.24 -6.69 16.72
CA LYS A 4 22.90 -5.39 16.58
C LYS A 4 22.99 -5.06 15.09
N ASP A 5 22.59 -3.85 14.73
CA ASP A 5 22.65 -3.29 13.38
C ASP A 5 23.95 -3.71 12.69
N THR A 6 23.84 -4.43 11.56
CA THR A 6 25.01 -4.74 10.74
C THR A 6 25.44 -3.44 10.04
N PRO A 7 26.59 -2.84 10.41
CA PRO A 7 27.01 -1.60 9.78
C PRO A 7 27.29 -1.86 8.30
N GLY A 8 26.58 -1.18 7.40
CA GLY A 8 26.84 -1.20 5.95
C GLY A 8 25.77 -1.84 5.06
N LYS A 9 24.64 -2.34 5.58
CA LYS A 9 23.51 -2.74 4.73
C LYS A 9 22.56 -1.55 4.55
N GLU A 10 22.63 -0.91 3.39
CA GLU A 10 21.71 0.17 3.02
C GLU A 10 20.28 -0.41 2.91
N ILE A 11 19.38 0.00 3.80
CA ILE A 11 17.97 -0.39 3.74
C ILE A 11 17.33 0.41 2.60
N ARG A 12 17.06 -0.28 1.48
CA ARG A 12 16.48 0.32 0.27
C ARG A 12 14.99 0.06 0.12
N THR A 13 14.40 -0.76 0.98
CA THR A 13 13.00 -1.15 0.86
C THR A 13 12.24 -1.03 2.17
N ALA A 14 10.95 -0.75 2.06
CA ALA A 14 9.96 -0.72 3.12
C ALA A 14 8.95 -1.85 2.91
N PHE A 15 8.51 -2.43 4.02
CA PHE A 15 7.39 -3.36 4.07
C PHE A 15 6.15 -2.59 4.54
N PHE A 16 5.08 -2.68 3.77
CA PHE A 16 3.81 -2.04 4.12
C PHE A 16 2.87 -3.07 4.69
N VAL A 17 2.27 -2.78 5.83
CA VAL A 17 1.25 -3.62 6.45
C VAL A 17 -0.01 -2.77 6.63
N GLY A 18 -1.11 -3.18 6.00
CA GLY A 18 -2.40 -2.51 6.09
C GLY A 18 -3.42 -3.38 6.82
N ASP A 19 -4.07 -2.83 7.84
CA ASP A 19 -5.25 -3.43 8.45
C ASP A 19 -6.51 -2.86 7.77
N CYS A 20 -7.34 -3.73 7.21
CA CYS A 20 -8.58 -3.37 6.53
C CYS A 20 -9.81 -3.51 7.42
N GLU A 21 -9.65 -3.83 8.70
CA GLU A 21 -10.77 -3.90 9.63
C GLU A 21 -11.53 -2.56 9.69
N GLY A 22 -12.86 -2.63 9.60
CA GLY A 22 -13.74 -1.46 9.66
C GLY A 22 -13.82 -0.62 8.37
N LEU A 23 -13.10 -0.99 7.31
CA LEU A 23 -13.26 -0.31 6.02
C LEU A 23 -14.67 -0.54 5.46
N ASP A 24 -15.41 0.54 5.26
CA ASP A 24 -16.78 0.52 4.75
C ASP A 24 -16.92 1.20 3.38
N LEU A 25 -18.08 1.01 2.73
CA LEU A 25 -18.35 1.58 1.40
C LEU A 25 -18.30 3.10 1.41
N ASN A 26 -18.69 3.76 2.50
CA ASN A 26 -18.66 5.20 2.57
C ASN A 26 -17.22 5.68 2.49
N GLN A 27 -16.30 5.08 3.25
CA GLN A 27 -14.88 5.41 3.21
C GLN A 27 -14.24 5.08 1.86
N ALA A 28 -14.57 3.92 1.28
CA ALA A 28 -14.00 3.47 0.01
C ALA A 28 -14.55 4.22 -1.22
N THR A 29 -15.70 4.88 -1.10
CA THR A 29 -16.33 5.66 -2.19
C THR A 29 -16.35 7.16 -1.91
N HIS A 30 -15.90 7.60 -0.74
CA HIS A 30 -15.82 9.02 -0.40
C HIS A 30 -14.79 9.68 -1.32
N ILE A 31 -15.31 10.34 -2.36
CA ILE A 31 -14.54 10.93 -3.46
C ILE A 31 -13.33 11.73 -2.95
N PRO A 32 -13.43 12.61 -1.94
CA PRO A 32 -12.27 13.33 -1.42
C PRO A 32 -11.16 12.41 -0.87
N THR A 33 -11.53 11.35 -0.15
CA THR A 33 -10.58 10.38 0.41
C THR A 33 -9.91 9.60 -0.71
N VAL A 34 -10.69 9.11 -1.66
CA VAL A 34 -10.18 8.33 -2.80
C VAL A 34 -9.26 9.21 -3.67
N SER A 35 -9.67 10.43 -3.99
CA SER A 35 -8.84 11.37 -4.77
C SER A 35 -7.56 11.77 -4.04
N PHE A 36 -7.61 11.97 -2.72
CA PHE A 36 -6.42 12.23 -1.93
C PHE A 36 -5.42 11.06 -2.01
N VAL A 37 -5.91 9.84 -1.80
CA VAL A 37 -5.08 8.63 -1.86
C VAL A 37 -4.50 8.44 -3.25
N LEU A 38 -5.31 8.58 -4.31
CA LEU A 38 -4.84 8.49 -5.70
C LEU A 38 -3.75 9.52 -6.02
N ASN A 39 -3.96 10.78 -5.63
CA ASN A 39 -2.98 11.84 -5.87
C ASN A 39 -1.67 11.57 -5.12
N LEU A 40 -1.74 11.10 -3.89
CA LEU A 40 -0.56 10.73 -3.11
C LEU A 40 0.19 9.57 -3.78
N LEU A 41 -0.51 8.51 -4.15
CA LEU A 41 0.09 7.35 -4.82
C LEU A 41 0.71 7.72 -6.17
N GLN A 42 0.06 8.61 -6.93
CA GLN A 42 0.57 9.07 -8.21
C GLN A 42 1.78 10.00 -8.05
N GLN A 43 1.79 10.86 -7.03
CA GLN A 43 2.93 11.73 -6.73
C GLN A 43 4.19 10.93 -6.34
N TYR A 44 4.00 9.77 -5.71
CA TYR A 44 5.08 8.93 -5.21
C TYR A 44 5.26 7.63 -5.98
N SER A 45 4.61 7.42 -7.13
CA SER A 45 4.60 6.11 -7.82
C SER A 45 5.99 5.59 -8.14
N ASP A 46 6.87 6.44 -8.65
CA ASP A 46 8.23 6.07 -9.04
C ASP A 46 9.10 5.75 -7.82
N PHE A 47 8.92 6.50 -6.73
CA PHE A 47 9.59 6.25 -5.47
C PHE A 47 9.08 4.95 -4.82
N LEU A 48 7.77 4.73 -4.81
CA LEU A 48 7.13 3.54 -4.28
C LEU A 48 7.54 2.28 -5.07
N ALA A 49 7.69 2.36 -6.39
CA ALA A 49 8.16 1.23 -7.20
C ALA A 49 9.57 0.74 -6.81
N LEU A 50 10.43 1.66 -6.37
CA LEU A 50 11.80 1.40 -5.93
C LEU A 50 11.88 0.95 -4.46
N MET A 51 11.01 1.50 -3.60
CA MET A 51 11.07 1.32 -2.16
C MET A 51 10.14 0.23 -1.63
N VAL A 52 9.02 -0.07 -2.29
CA VAL A 52 8.07 -1.08 -1.79
C VAL A 52 8.62 -2.46 -2.07
N GLY A 53 9.09 -3.13 -1.01
CA GLY A 53 9.53 -4.52 -1.08
C GLY A 53 8.33 -5.46 -1.17
N GLN A 54 7.43 -5.36 -0.21
CA GLN A 54 6.21 -6.15 -0.11
C GLN A 54 5.13 -5.33 0.60
N THR A 55 3.88 -5.59 0.25
CA THR A 55 2.71 -5.08 0.97
C THR A 55 1.87 -6.26 1.44
N ILE A 56 1.41 -6.23 2.68
CA ILE A 56 0.55 -7.26 3.26
C ILE A 56 -0.70 -6.59 3.78
N ALA A 57 -1.86 -7.10 3.41
CA ALA A 57 -3.14 -6.61 3.90
C ALA A 57 -3.81 -7.67 4.79
N PHE A 58 -4.22 -7.29 6.00
CA PHE A 58 -4.95 -8.15 6.94
C PHE A 58 -6.40 -7.69 7.09
N ASN A 59 -7.27 -8.60 7.53
CA ASN A 59 -8.71 -8.35 7.68
C ASN A 59 -9.38 -7.81 6.40
N VAL A 60 -8.91 -8.26 5.23
CA VAL A 60 -9.43 -7.84 3.93
C VAL A 60 -10.88 -8.26 3.79
N ASN A 61 -11.77 -7.27 3.78
CA ASN A 61 -13.19 -7.46 3.53
C ASN A 61 -13.53 -7.18 2.05
N TYR A 62 -14.77 -7.45 1.65
CA TYR A 62 -15.22 -7.24 0.27
C TYR A 62 -15.01 -5.80 -0.23
N VAL A 63 -15.18 -4.80 0.65
CA VAL A 63 -14.99 -3.39 0.30
C VAL A 63 -13.52 -3.06 0.06
N ALA A 64 -12.62 -3.61 0.87
CA ALA A 64 -11.17 -3.47 0.68
C ALA A 64 -10.73 -4.05 -0.66
N THR A 65 -11.27 -5.22 -1.04
CA THR A 65 -11.02 -5.80 -2.37
C THR A 65 -11.46 -4.86 -3.50
N LEU A 66 -12.65 -4.27 -3.42
CA LEU A 66 -13.13 -3.30 -4.41
C LEU A 66 -12.25 -2.04 -4.47
N ALA A 67 -11.84 -1.53 -3.31
CA ALA A 67 -10.94 -0.38 -3.22
C ALA A 67 -9.59 -0.69 -3.89
N PHE A 68 -8.98 -1.85 -3.62
CA PHE A 68 -7.72 -2.25 -4.25
C PHE A 68 -7.83 -2.38 -5.76
N GLU A 69 -8.90 -2.99 -6.29
CA GLU A 69 -9.13 -3.08 -7.73
C GLU A 69 -9.24 -1.71 -8.39
N SER A 70 -9.85 -0.72 -7.72
CA SER A 70 -9.93 0.65 -8.23
C SER A 70 -8.59 1.40 -8.23
N LEU A 71 -7.68 1.04 -7.33
CA LEU A 71 -6.34 1.63 -7.23
C LEU A 71 -5.31 0.96 -8.14
N ARG A 72 -5.58 -0.27 -8.60
CA ARG A 72 -4.70 -1.08 -9.46
C ARG A 72 -4.18 -0.33 -10.71
N PRO A 73 -4.97 0.50 -11.43
CA PRO A 73 -4.48 1.26 -12.59
C PRO A 73 -3.37 2.27 -12.27
N VAL A 74 -3.31 2.78 -11.03
CA VAL A 74 -2.33 3.80 -10.61
C VAL A 74 -1.10 3.15 -9.98
N LEU A 75 -1.30 2.04 -9.28
CA LEU A 75 -0.24 1.39 -8.51
C LEU A 75 0.46 0.23 -9.23
N GLY A 76 -0.04 -0.23 -10.39
CA GLY A 76 0.67 -1.13 -11.31
C GLY A 76 1.47 -2.24 -10.60
N GLY A 77 2.75 -2.41 -10.97
CA GLY A 77 3.65 -3.46 -10.44
C GLY A 77 3.96 -3.40 -8.92
N VAL A 78 3.41 -2.44 -8.18
CA VAL A 78 3.36 -2.48 -6.70
C VAL A 78 2.28 -3.47 -6.25
N PHE A 79 1.16 -3.59 -6.98
CA PHE A 79 0.10 -4.54 -6.67
C PHE A 79 0.50 -6.00 -6.93
N ASP A 80 1.39 -6.26 -7.89
CA ASP A 80 1.93 -7.60 -8.17
C ASP A 80 2.76 -8.15 -6.99
N ARG A 81 3.02 -7.33 -5.97
CA ARG A 81 3.79 -7.66 -4.75
C ARG A 81 2.92 -7.65 -3.48
N ILE A 82 1.60 -7.57 -3.61
CA ILE A 82 0.67 -7.69 -2.48
C ILE A 82 0.31 -9.16 -2.31
N GLU A 83 0.61 -9.68 -1.12
CA GLU A 83 0.11 -10.98 -0.66
C GLU A 83 -1.17 -10.79 0.18
#